data_AF-A0A3N0AR12-F1
#
_entry.id   AF-A0A3N0AR12-F1
#
_cell.length_a   1.000
_cell.length_b   1.000
_cell.length_c   1.000
_cell.angle_alpha   90.00
_cell.angle_beta   90.00
_cell.angle_gamma   90.00
#
_symmetry.space_group_name_H-M   'P 1'
#
loop_
_entity.id
_entity.type
_entity.pdbx_description
1 polymer ?
#
loop_
_entity_poly.entity_id
_entity_poly.type
_entity_poly.pdbx_seq_one_letter_code
_entity_poly.pdbx_strand_id
1 'polypeptide(L)'
;MDFIWQALPAIISTVTLGVVGFVSKKVMDFLREFKAQHAALMESQRNQLKASIVATYERVVARGWITPMELESVNREFDSYKKLGGNHYIHSLVRRMNEEIPVKGEPIPTD
;
A
#
# COMPACT_ATOMS: atom_id res chain seq x y z
N MET A 1 18.85 -48.77 -34.92
CA MET A 1 19.33 -47.43 -34.49
C MET A 1 18.40 -46.30 -34.94
N ASP A 2 17.63 -46.46 -36.02
CA ASP A 2 16.73 -45.40 -36.54
C ASP A 2 15.58 -44.99 -35.63
N PHE A 3 15.07 -45.90 -34.79
CA PHE A 3 13.97 -45.63 -33.87
C PHE A 3 14.32 -44.57 -32.81
N ILE A 4 15.56 -44.57 -32.30
CA ILE A 4 16.02 -43.57 -31.31
C ILE A 4 16.16 -42.19 -31.99
N TRP A 5 16.67 -42.17 -33.23
CA TRP A 5 16.80 -40.93 -34.01
C TRP A 5 15.44 -40.32 -34.37
N GLN A 6 14.43 -41.15 -34.65
CA GLN A 6 13.06 -40.70 -34.93
C GLN A 6 12.30 -40.26 -33.66
N ALA A 7 12.64 -40.80 -32.49
CA ALA A 7 12.01 -40.44 -31.21
C ALA A 7 12.60 -39.18 -30.54
N LEU A 8 13.81 -38.74 -30.95
CA LEU A 8 14.49 -37.57 -30.40
C LEU A 8 13.63 -36.29 -30.35
N PRO A 9 12.89 -35.90 -31.41
CA PRO A 9 12.03 -34.71 -31.38
C PRO A 9 10.94 -34.78 -30.31
N ALA A 10 10.34 -35.96 -30.11
CA ALA A 10 9.30 -36.17 -29.10
C ALA A 10 9.89 -36.11 -27.67
N ILE A 11 11.08 -36.67 -27.46
CA ILE A 11 11.80 -36.60 -26.18
C ILE A 11 12.16 -35.15 -25.85
N ILE A 12 12.77 -34.42 -26.80
CA ILE A 12 13.12 -33.00 -26.63
C ILE A 12 11.87 -32.19 -26.32
N SER A 13 10.79 -32.38 -27.10
CA SER A 13 9.53 -31.65 -26.88
C SER A 13 8.94 -31.91 -25.49
N THR A 14 8.99 -33.16 -25.02
CA THR A 14 8.49 -33.54 -23.69
C THR A 14 9.32 -32.90 -22.58
N VAL A 15 10.65 -32.89 -22.72
CA VAL A 15 11.55 -32.22 -21.78
C VAL A 15 11.32 -30.72 -21.78
N THR A 16 11.21 -30.08 -22.95
CA THR A 16 10.95 -28.64 -23.06
C THR A 16 9.60 -28.27 -22.45
N LEU A 17 8.54 -29.04 -22.71
CA LEU A 17 7.22 -28.83 -22.08
C LEU A 17 7.28 -29.00 -20.56
N GLY A 18 8.02 -29.99 -20.07
CA GLY A 18 8.24 -30.20 -18.63
C GLY A 18 8.94 -29.00 -17.98
N VAL A 19 9.99 -28.47 -18.62
CA VAL A 19 10.71 -27.28 -18.16
C VAL A 19 9.80 -26.05 -18.16
N VAL A 20 9.07 -25.81 -19.26
CA VAL A 20 8.12 -24.68 -19.36
C VAL A 20 7.04 -24.78 -18.27
N GLY A 21 6.43 -25.95 -18.10
CA GLY A 21 5.43 -26.17 -17.05
C GLY A 21 5.98 -25.94 -15.64
N PHE A 22 7.21 -26.40 -15.36
CA PHE A 22 7.87 -26.14 -14.09
C PHE A 22 8.13 -24.65 -13.85
N VAL A 23 8.65 -23.94 -14.86
CA VAL A 23 8.88 -22.48 -14.78
C VAL A 23 7.56 -21.73 -14.60
N SER A 24 6.53 -22.06 -15.37
CA SER A 24 5.20 -21.46 -15.24
C SER A 24 4.64 -21.63 -13.83
N LYS A 25 4.75 -22.83 -13.25
CA LYS A 25 4.32 -23.07 -11.86
C LYS A 25 5.08 -22.19 -10.87
N LYS A 26 6.41 -22.12 -10.99
CA LYS A 26 7.24 -21.27 -10.13
C LYS A 26 6.88 -19.79 -10.23
N VAL A 27 6.60 -19.29 -11.42
CA VAL A 27 6.15 -17.91 -11.64
C VAL A 27 4.78 -17.67 -11.00
N MET A 28 3.84 -18.60 -11.13
CA MET A 28 2.52 -18.48 -10.51
C MET A 28 2.61 -18.49 -8.98
N ASP A 29 3.43 -19.36 -8.40
CA ASP A 29 3.67 -19.42 -6.96
C ASP A 29 4.27 -18.09 -6.46
N PHE A 30 5.28 -17.57 -7.15
CA PHE A 30 5.88 -16.26 -6.84
C PHE A 30 4.85 -15.12 -6.92
N LEU A 31 4.04 -15.06 -7.98
CA LEU A 31 3.01 -14.03 -8.12
C LEU A 31 1.97 -14.10 -7.00
N ARG A 32 1.63 -15.30 -6.53
CA ARG A 32 0.70 -15.50 -5.42
C ARG A 32 1.30 -15.01 -4.11
N GLU A 33 2.54 -15.38 -3.81
CA GLU A 33 3.27 -14.90 -2.62
C GLU A 33 3.45 -13.39 -2.65
N PHE A 34 3.86 -12.83 -3.79
CA PHE A 34 4.00 -11.40 -3.99
C PHE A 34 2.68 -10.66 -3.75
N LYS A 35 1.56 -11.16 -4.29
CA LYS A 35 0.24 -10.56 -4.05
C LYS A 35 -0.14 -10.58 -2.57
N ALA A 36 0.12 -11.68 -1.86
CA ALA A 36 -0.17 -11.78 -0.44
C ALA A 36 0.68 -10.82 0.39
N GLN A 37 1.99 -10.75 0.13
CA GLN A 37 2.89 -9.80 0.79
C GLN A 37 2.53 -8.35 0.48
N HIS A 38 2.20 -8.05 -0.77
CA HIS A 38 1.78 -6.71 -1.20
C HIS A 38 0.50 -6.27 -0.49
N ALA A 39 -0.49 -7.16 -0.37
CA ALA A 39 -1.72 -6.87 0.37
C ALA A 39 -1.43 -6.57 1.86
N ALA A 40 -0.59 -7.39 2.51
CA ALA A 40 -0.19 -7.17 3.89
C ALA A 40 0.57 -5.85 4.08
N LEU A 41 1.43 -5.47 3.13
CA LEU A 41 2.17 -4.22 3.16
C LEU A 41 1.23 -3.01 3.01
N MET A 42 0.27 -3.07 2.09
CA MET A 42 -0.74 -2.01 1.92
C MET A 42 -1.60 -1.84 3.16
N GLU A 43 -1.99 -2.94 3.80
CA GLU A 43 -2.70 -2.90 5.08
C GLU A 43 -1.84 -2.29 6.19
N SER A 44 -0.57 -2.66 6.29
CA SER A 44 0.37 -2.06 7.24
C SER A 44 0.53 -0.56 7.02
N GLN A 45 0.69 -0.10 5.78
CA GLN A 45 0.78 1.32 5.46
C GLN A 45 -0.49 2.07 5.85
N ARG A 46 -1.66 1.50 5.58
CA ARG A 46 -2.94 2.06 6.02
C ARG A 46 -3.02 2.19 7.54
N ASN A 47 -2.53 1.19 8.28
CA ASN A 47 -2.52 1.22 9.75
C ASN A 47 -1.52 2.24 10.30
N GLN A 48 -0.38 2.42 9.66
CA GLN A 48 0.62 3.44 10.02
C GLN A 48 0.06 4.85 9.81
N LEU A 49 -0.55 5.13 8.66
CA LEU A 49 -1.20 6.41 8.38
C LEU A 49 -2.32 6.69 9.39
N LYS A 50 -3.15 5.68 9.69
CA LYS A 50 -4.18 5.77 10.73
C LYS A 50 -3.58 6.19 12.08
N ALA A 51 -2.50 5.53 12.50
CA ALA A 51 -1.85 5.83 13.78
C ALA A 51 -1.27 7.25 13.81
N SER A 52 -0.64 7.70 12.71
CA SER A 52 -0.09 9.06 12.59
C SER A 52 -1.18 10.13 12.71
N ILE A 53 -2.29 9.97 11.98
CA ILE A 53 -3.43 10.90 12.02
C ILE A 53 -4.03 10.96 13.43
N VAL A 54 -4.22 9.82 14.09
CA VAL A 54 -4.78 9.76 15.44
C VAL A 54 -3.83 10.41 16.46
N ALA A 55 -2.53 10.13 16.39
CA ALA A 55 -1.54 10.74 17.27
C ALA A 55 -1.48 12.27 17.09
N THR A 56 -1.61 12.75 15.85
CA THR A 56 -1.68 14.18 15.57
C THR A 56 -2.97 14.79 16.11
N TYR A 57 -4.12 14.13 15.92
CA TYR A 57 -5.39 14.57 16.49
C TYR A 57 -5.33 14.71 18.01
N GLU A 58 -4.87 13.68 18.72
CA GLU A 58 -4.79 13.69 20.19
C GLU A 58 -3.89 14.83 20.69
N ARG A 59 -2.73 15.01 20.05
CA ARG A 59 -1.80 16.10 20.38
C ARG A 59 -2.43 17.47 20.18
N VAL A 60 -3.10 17.66 19.05
CA VAL A 60 -3.72 18.93 18.67
C VAL A 60 -4.91 19.24 19.58
N VAL A 61 -5.73 18.25 19.93
CA VAL A 61 -6.86 18.39 20.86
C VAL A 61 -6.36 18.75 22.25
N ALA A 62 -5.32 18.06 22.75
CA ALA A 62 -4.71 18.38 24.05
C ALA A 62 -4.11 19.80 24.07
N ARG A 63 -3.54 20.23 22.94
CA ARG A 63 -2.94 21.56 22.78
C ARG A 63 -3.97 22.66 22.53
N GLY A 64 -5.15 22.33 22.00
CA GLY A 64 -6.26 23.24 21.70
C GLY A 64 -6.07 24.09 20.43
N TRP A 65 -5.07 23.80 19.59
CA TRP A 65 -4.83 24.48 18.32
C TRP A 65 -3.94 23.64 17.39
N ILE A 66 -4.05 23.86 16.08
CA ILE A 66 -3.27 23.17 15.04
C ILE A 66 -2.41 24.17 14.24
N THR A 67 -1.17 23.80 13.89
CA THR A 67 -0.39 24.60 12.94
C THR A 67 -0.89 24.37 11.51
N PRO A 68 -0.73 25.35 10.60
CA PRO A 68 -0.99 25.13 9.18
C PRO A 68 -0.24 23.92 8.61
N MET A 69 1.03 23.72 9.00
CA MET A 69 1.87 22.64 8.51
C MET A 69 1.43 21.25 9.01
N GLU A 70 0.99 21.13 10.26
CA GLU A 70 0.38 19.89 10.76
C GLU A 70 -0.93 19.60 10.04
N LEU A 71 -1.75 20.63 9.79
CA LEU A 71 -3.02 20.46 9.07
C LEU A 71 -2.80 19.99 7.63
N GLU A 72 -1.84 20.58 6.92
CA GLU A 72 -1.45 20.13 5.58
C GLU A 72 -0.92 18.70 5.60
N SER A 73 -0.05 18.38 6.55
CA SER A 73 0.52 17.03 6.69
C SER A 73 -0.57 15.99 6.92
N VAL A 74 -1.50 16.25 7.83
CA VAL A 74 -2.66 15.39 8.11
C VAL A 74 -3.56 15.24 6.89
N ASN A 75 -3.81 16.32 6.14
CA ASN A 75 -4.62 16.26 4.93
C ASN A 75 -3.95 15.39 3.85
N ARG A 76 -2.62 15.50 3.66
CA ARG A 76 -1.85 14.64 2.74
C ARG A 76 -1.81 13.18 3.20
N GLU A 77 -1.67 12.94 4.49
CA GLU A 77 -1.76 11.59 5.08
C GLU A 77 -3.16 10.99 4.84
N PHE A 78 -4.21 11.80 5.02
CA PHE A 78 -5.58 11.39 4.79
C PHE A 78 -5.86 11.04 3.32
N ASP A 79 -5.35 11.84 2.38
CA ASP A 79 -5.47 11.54 0.94
C ASP A 79 -4.80 10.21 0.59
N SER A 80 -3.63 9.94 1.17
CA SER A 80 -2.92 8.66 1.01
C SER A 80 -3.69 7.51 1.65
N TYR A 81 -4.26 7.73 2.83
CA TYR A 81 -5.09 6.76 3.55
C TYR A 81 -6.37 6.41 2.76
N LYS A 82 -7.00 7.40 2.13
CA LYS A 82 -8.19 7.20 1.29
C LYS A 82 -7.88 6.36 0.06
N LYS A 83 -6.73 6.56 -0.59
CA LYS A 83 -6.26 5.74 -1.72
C LYS A 83 -6.07 4.27 -1.34
N LEU A 84 -5.72 3.98 -0.08
CA LEU A 84 -5.56 2.63 0.47
C LEU A 84 -6.88 2.00 1.00
N GLY A 85 -8.04 2.57 0.68
CA GLY A 85 -9.33 2.06 1.15
C GLY A 85 -9.61 2.36 2.63
N GLY A 86 -9.24 3.56 3.07
CA GLY A 86 -9.45 4.05 4.42
C GLY A 86 -10.91 4.09 4.88
N ASN A 87 -11.13 4.06 6.20
CA ASN A 87 -12.47 4.02 6.80
C ASN A 87 -13.07 5.42 7.08
N HIS A 88 -14.37 5.46 7.37
CA HIS A 88 -15.12 6.69 7.63
C HIS A 88 -14.75 7.38 8.96
N TYR A 89 -14.21 6.63 9.93
CA TYR A 89 -13.82 7.18 11.23
C TYR A 89 -12.67 8.19 11.10
N ILE A 90 -11.62 7.86 10.34
CA ILE A 90 -10.49 8.77 10.13
C ILE A 90 -10.91 10.01 9.34
N HIS A 91 -11.84 9.87 8.40
CA HIS A 91 -12.42 11.01 7.71
C HIS A 91 -13.09 11.99 8.70
N SER A 92 -13.83 11.47 9.69
CA SER A 92 -14.46 12.33 10.70
C SER A 92 -13.44 13.07 11.58
N LEU A 93 -12.32 12.41 11.93
CA LEU A 93 -11.24 13.03 12.71
C LEU A 93 -10.57 14.18 11.94
N VAL A 94 -10.25 13.94 10.68
CA VAL A 94 -9.65 14.94 9.80
C VAL A 94 -10.59 16.11 9.58
N ARG A 95 -11.90 15.84 9.41
CA ARG A 95 -12.91 16.89 9.33
C ARG A 95 -12.91 17.77 10.58
N ARG A 96 -12.92 17.18 11.78
CA ARG A 96 -12.85 17.94 13.04
C ARG A 96 -11.59 18.79 13.12
N MET A 97 -10.44 18.28 12.69
CA MET A 97 -9.20 19.07 12.68
C MET A 97 -9.26 20.28 11.74
N ASN A 98 -9.95 20.16 10.61
CA ASN A 98 -10.13 21.26 9.65
C ASN A 98 -11.20 22.27 10.09
N GLU A 99 -12.29 21.82 10.73
CA GLU A 99 -13.48 22.65 10.99
C GLU A 99 -13.58 23.15 12.43
N GLU A 100 -13.16 22.36 13.42
CA GLU A 100 -13.44 22.61 14.84
C GLU A 100 -12.24 23.14 15.62
N ILE A 101 -11.02 22.92 15.11
CA ILE A 101 -9.79 23.27 15.83
C ILE A 101 -9.21 24.59 15.28
N PRO A 102 -8.90 25.57 16.15
CA PRO A 102 -8.36 26.84 15.68
C PRO A 102 -6.94 26.67 15.13
N VAL A 103 -6.71 27.22 13.94
CA VAL A 103 -5.40 27.23 13.28
C VAL A 103 -4.56 28.38 13.81
N LYS A 104 -3.34 28.10 14.30
CA LYS A 104 -2.40 29.10 14.83
C LYS A 104 -0.97 28.80 14.38
N GLY A 105 -0.23 29.83 13.98
CA GLY A 105 1.18 29.72 13.57
C GLY A 105 1.49 30.55 12.33
N GLU A 106 2.75 30.51 11.90
CA GLU A 106 3.17 31.12 10.64
C GLU A 106 2.49 30.41 9.45
N PRO A 107 2.06 31.17 8.42
CA PRO A 107 1.49 30.60 7.21
C PRO A 107 2.51 29.74 6.49
N ILE A 108 2.03 28.69 5.82
CA ILE A 108 2.87 27.82 4.99
C ILE A 108 3.42 28.66 3.83
N PRO A 109 4.73 28.63 3.54
CA PRO A 109 5.26 29.20 2.31
C PRO A 109 4.60 28.51 1.12
N THR A 110 3.73 29.24 0.42
CA THR A 110 3.26 28.85 -0.91
C THR A 110 4.32 29.33 -1.89
N ASP A 111 5.22 28.43 -2.29
CA ASP A 111 6.06 28.61 -3.49
C ASP A 111 5.20 28.64 -4.76
#